data_AF-X1G6H3-F1
#
_entry.id   AF-X1G6H3-F1
#
_cell.length_a   1.000
_cell.length_b   1.000
_cell.length_c   1.000
_cell.angle_alpha   90.00
_cell.angle_beta   90.00
_cell.angle_gamma   90.00
#
_symmetry.space_group_name_H-M   'P 1'
#
loop_
_entity.id
_entity.type
_entity.pdbx_description
1 polymer ?
#
loop_
_entity_poly.entity_id
_entity_poly.type
_entity_poly.pdbx_seq_one_letter_code
_entity_poly.pdbx_strand_id
1 'polypeptide(L)' 'MNDYMNLGHVEWCRGNKGRAIEMYKKSIKLADKDFEWFTGVMKVDRKYLIKYGIKEFDIPLMIDYLKINS' A
#
# COMPACT_ATOMS: atom_id res chain seq x y z
N MET A 1 6.70 -0.74 11.62
CA MET A 1 6.66 -1.42 10.30
C MET A 1 5.24 -1.41 9.73
N ASN A 2 4.26 -1.93 10.48
CA ASN A 2 2.83 -1.83 10.11
C ASN A 2 2.28 -0.39 10.14
N ASP A 3 2.86 0.52 10.92
CA ASP A 3 2.33 1.89 11.03
C ASP A 3 2.43 2.67 9.72
N TYR A 4 3.55 2.52 9.00
CA TYR A 4 3.72 3.12 7.66
C TYR A 4 2.78 2.47 6.63
N MET A 5 2.51 1.18 6.76
CA MET A 5 1.55 0.48 5.89
C MET A 5 0.15 1.04 6.09
N ASN A 6 -0.31 1.11 7.35
CA ASN A 6 -1.61 1.64 7.70
C ASN A 6 -1.74 3.13 7.36
N LEU A 7 -0.70 3.92 7.57
CA LEU A 7 -0.68 5.32 7.19
C LEU A 7 -0.75 5.48 5.66
N GLY A 8 -0.09 4.59 4.91
CA GLY A 8 -0.22 4.51 3.46
C GLY A 8 -1.67 4.26 3.03
N HIS A 9 -2.36 3.31 3.68
CA HIS A 9 -3.78 3.05 3.42
C HIS A 9 -4.65 4.28 3.69
N VAL A 10 -4.44 4.95 4.84
CA VAL A 10 -5.17 6.17 5.21
C VAL A 10 -4.96 7.29 4.19
N GLU A 11 -3.70 7.57 3.82
CA GLU A 11 -3.40 8.62 2.84
C GLU A 11 -3.96 8.27 1.46
N TRP A 12 -3.96 6.99 1.07
CA TRP A 12 -4.56 6.58 -0.20
C TRP A 12 -6.07 6.80 -0.21
N CYS A 13 -6.77 6.35 0.84
CA CYS A 13 -8.22 6.56 0.98
C CYS A 13 -8.60 8.05 1.05
N ARG A 14 -7.68 8.92 1.51
CA ARG A 14 -7.84 10.38 1.48
C ARG A 14 -7.58 11.01 0.11
N GLY A 15 -7.18 10.23 -0.89
CA GLY A 15 -6.81 10.72 -2.23
C GLY A 15 -5.36 11.22 -2.34
N ASN A 16 -4.59 11.18 -1.25
CA ASN A 16 -3.20 11.63 -1.20
C ASN A 16 -2.24 10.55 -1.73
N LYS A 17 -2.39 10.17 -3.02
CA LYS A 17 -1.68 9.04 -3.63
C LYS A 17 -0.15 9.14 -3.51
N GLY A 18 0.42 10.33 -3.66
CA GLY A 18 1.87 10.55 -3.51
C GLY A 18 2.38 10.23 -2.10
N ARG A 19 1.68 10.71 -1.06
CA ARG A 19 2.02 10.39 0.33
C ARG A 19 1.83 8.91 0.64
N ALA A 20 0.77 8.29 0.11
CA ALA A 20 0.57 6.86 0.26
C ALA A 20 1.77 6.06 -0.26
N ILE A 21 2.25 6.38 -1.47
CA ILE A 21 3.44 5.76 -2.06
C ILE A 21 4.67 5.94 -1.18
N GLU A 22 4.92 7.14 -0.65
CA GLU A 22 6.05 7.37 0.26
C GLU A 22 5.98 6.50 1.51
N MET A 23 4.79 6.39 2.11
CA MET A 23 4.61 5.57 3.31
C MET A 23 4.76 4.08 3.00
N TYR A 24 4.24 3.59 1.87
CA TYR A 24 4.45 2.20 1.45
C TYR A 24 5.92 1.88 1.17
N LYS A 25 6.66 2.79 0.50
CA LYS A 25 8.12 2.62 0.31
C LYS A 25 8.84 2.54 1.66
N LYS A 26 8.47 3.37 2.64
CA LYS A 26 9.01 3.29 4.00
C LYS A 26 8.65 1.97 4.68
N SER A 27 7.42 1.48 4.54
CA SER A 27 7.03 0.20 5.14
C SER A 27 7.82 -0.96 4.55
N ILE A 28 8.04 -0.97 3.22
CA ILE A 28 8.84 -1.99 2.53
C ILE A 28 10.31 -1.92 2.98
N LYS A 29 10.91 -0.72 3.03
CA LYS A 29 12.31 -0.56 3.42
C LYS A 29 12.57 -0.93 4.88
N LEU A 30 11.66 -0.58 5.78
CA LEU A 30 11.77 -0.87 7.21
C LEU A 30 11.30 -2.27 7.57
N ALA A 31 10.73 -2.98 6.60
CA ALA A 31 10.23 -4.31 6.82
C ALA A 31 11.33 -5.30 7.17
N ASP A 32 12.50 -5.13 6.55
CA ASP A 32 13.50 -6.18 6.37
C ASP A 32 12.88 -7.51 5.89
N LYS A 33 11.70 -7.42 5.26
CA LYS A 33 10.94 -8.52 4.66
C LYS A 33 10.84 -8.26 3.18
N ASP A 34 10.65 -9.35 2.46
CA ASP A 34 10.43 -9.30 1.03
C ASP A 34 9.16 -8.52 0.66
N PHE A 35 9.09 -8.21 -0.63
CA PHE A 35 7.93 -7.58 -1.23
C PHE A 35 6.66 -8.47 -1.17
N GLU A 36 6.81 -9.78 -0.92
CA GLU A 36 5.68 -10.70 -0.77
C GLU A 36 4.88 -10.40 0.50
N TRP A 37 5.56 -10.07 1.60
CA TRP A 37 4.90 -9.62 2.82
C TRP A 37 4.02 -8.39 2.57
N PHE A 38 4.55 -7.36 1.89
CA PHE A 38 3.80 -6.16 1.55
C PHE A 38 2.55 -6.49 0.71
N THR A 39 2.75 -7.33 -0.32
CA THR A 39 1.67 -7.79 -1.19
C THR A 39 0.60 -8.57 -0.42
N GLY A 40 1.01 -9.39 0.55
CA GLY A 40 0.12 -10.14 1.44
C GLY A 40 -0.76 -9.22 2.28
N VAL A 41 -0.16 -8.22 2.93
CA VAL A 41 -0.92 -7.24 3.74
C VAL A 41 -1.89 -6.44 2.87
N MET A 42 -1.46 -5.94 1.70
CA MET A 42 -2.36 -5.26 0.74
C MET A 42 -3.56 -6.11 0.34
N LYS A 43 -3.35 -7.42 0.11
CA LYS A 43 -4.43 -8.35 -0.26
C LYS A 43 -5.42 -8.58 0.88
N VAL A 44 -4.95 -8.67 2.12
CA VAL A 44 -5.80 -8.80 3.31
C VAL A 44 -6.67 -7.54 3.50
N ASP A 45 -6.07 -6.36 3.34
CA ASP A 45 -6.75 -5.07 3.58
C ASP A 45 -7.54 -4.56 2.38
N ARG A 46 -7.41 -5.20 1.22
CA ARG A 46 -8.13 -4.91 -0.03
C ARG A 46 -9.60 -4.60 0.17
N LYS A 47 -10.30 -5.42 0.96
CA LYS A 47 -11.74 -5.25 1.22
C LYS A 47 -12.05 -3.91 1.89
N TYR A 48 -11.17 -3.42 2.75
CA TYR A 48 -11.32 -2.13 3.42
C TYR A 48 -10.97 -0.99 2.46
N LEU A 49 -9.89 -1.12 1.68
CA LEU A 49 -9.53 -0.13 0.67
C LEU A 49 -10.67 0.11 -0.33
N ILE A 50 -11.30 -0.97 -0.81
CA ILE A 50 -12.46 -0.88 -1.70
C ILE A 50 -13.65 -0.22 -1.02
N LYS A 51 -13.95 -0.62 0.23
CA LYS A 51 -15.02 -0.01 1.04
C LYS A 51 -14.85 1.51 1.19
N TYR A 52 -13.61 2.00 1.24
CA TYR A 52 -13.29 3.42 1.37
C TYR A 52 -13.00 4.12 0.02
N GLY A 53 -13.46 3.55 -1.09
CA GLY A 53 -13.51 4.23 -2.39
C GLY A 53 -12.31 4.00 -3.31
N ILE A 54 -11.36 3.14 -2.94
CA ILE A 54 -10.29 2.70 -3.86
C ILE A 54 -10.87 1.72 -4.87
N LYS A 55 -10.64 1.96 -6.17
CA LYS A 55 -11.11 1.02 -7.19
C LYS A 55 -10.35 -0.29 -7.07
N GLU A 56 -11.08 -1.38 -7.24
CA GLU A 56 -10.53 -2.73 -7.17
C GLU A 56 -9.31 -2.95 -8.08
N PHE A 57 -9.34 -2.36 -9.28
CA PHE A 57 -8.27 -2.41 -10.26
C PHE A 57 -7.06 -1.52 -9.90
N ASP A 58 -7.23 -0.47 -9.09
CA ASP A 58 -6.11 0.40 -8.69
C ASP A 58 -5.17 -0.27 -7.68
N ILE A 59 -5.66 -1.31 -6.99
CA ILE A 59 -4.92 -2.09 -6.00
C ILE A 59 -3.74 -2.85 -6.61
N PRO A 60 -3.93 -3.73 -7.60
CA PRO A 60 -2.80 -4.37 -8.27
C PRO A 60 -1.86 -3.36 -8.94
N LEU A 61 -2.38 -2.29 -9.55
CA LEU A 61 -1.54 -1.25 -10.15
C LEU A 61 -0.61 -0.55 -9.15
N MET A 62 -1.10 -0.28 -7.93
CA MET A 62 -0.27 0.30 -6.87
C MET A 62 0.84 -0.67 -6.44
N ILE A 63 0.52 -1.96 -6.32
CA ILE A 63 1.49 -3.00 -5.97
C ILE A 63 2.55 -3.10 -7.07
N ASP A 64 2.16 -3.16 -8.33
CA ASP A 64 3.08 -3.24 -9.47
C ASP A 64 3.98 -2.00 -9.55
N TYR A 65 3.39 -0.81 -9.39
CA TYR A 65 4.13 0.44 -9.35
C TYR A 65 5.20 0.43 -8.25
N LEU A 66 4.84 0.01 -7.03
CA LEU A 66 5.78 -0.07 -5.94
C LEU A 66 6.85 -1.12 -6.24
N LYS A 67 6.51 -2.30 -6.74
CA LYS A 67 7.48 -3.37 -7.06
C LYS A 67 8.56 -2.93 -8.05
N ILE A 68 8.19 -2.09 -9.02
CA ILE A 68 9.12 -1.58 -10.04
C ILE A 68 9.95 -0.39 -9.52
N ASN A 69 9.44 0.37 -8.54
CA ASN A 69 10.01 1.65 -8.11
C ASN A 69 10.47 1.69 -6.63
N SER A 70 10.44 0.57 -5.90
CA SER A 70 10.81 0.45 -4.48
C SER A 70 12.21 -0.09 -4.28
#